data_AF-A0AAV5A366-F1
#
_entry.id   AF-A0AAV5A366-F1
#
_cell.length_a   1.000
_cell.length_b   1.000
_cell.length_c   1.000
_cell.angle_alpha   90.00
_cell.angle_beta   90.00
_cell.angle_gamma   90.00
#
_symmetry.space_group_name_H-M   'P 1'
#
loop_
_entity.id
_entity.type
_entity.pdbx_description
1 polymer ?
#
loop_
_entity_poly.entity_id
_entity_poly.type
_entity_poly.pdbx_seq_one_letter_code
_entity_poly.pdbx_strand_id
1 'polypeptide(L)'
;MFSSELSEIVTKMKTQASTTLGWDVVVNYGETELNKLLAIAYDEDSTGNKAIKEFECSLETTSDETGNDYTINYTFNFGPPLITFIDTYIKPVCSLTVPVLGGTAKILESTAPPQSIGEKVYTITLNNLALATAKGGVTDNEVSFESPTPFDEPFIFPPESDASGVVFIDFEASTTDLLVEITFTGPDKCKLNDPDPECAGRSPLVDNHIGDIKDLIRNQILTKYKHVIYELARANNTKPVQGIQLLPKSFMFATYTPNKGETILSLFIQTGDTNNGIQDEHLGSNWDVLWSTALGCSPIPSVNTASIILAKNTVFTSMIEPSLKKQGYSGFMNNTIGSIQLQIDTKKKVYEQAHVDSGTNFMKTYHTEINIVLPELKLVLEQNPSDKPACCRGSWNYKYKFDWRDYHVYQEGITSDRYGSVTVENTLNEDAYTVKLKDEYTLQVNFTIRKEKWDVTATPDDQDFWNLINGGSKEVPPWTKDLNVFLPEMSIDMGSLNFFLTTNLLLPSREVIDIDTSLGVQVPVKK
;
A
#
# COMPACT_ATOMS: atom_id res chain seq x y z
N MET A 1 9.75 2.14 -23.97
CA MET A 1 10.38 1.95 -22.64
C MET A 1 9.42 2.59 -21.66
N PHE A 2 8.78 1.82 -20.78
CA PHE A 2 8.03 2.34 -19.63
C PHE A 2 8.41 1.49 -18.42
N SER A 3 9.70 1.52 -18.10
CA SER A 3 10.24 1.05 -16.83
C SER A 3 10.34 2.30 -15.98
N SER A 4 9.35 2.56 -15.14
CA SER A 4 9.34 3.77 -14.31
C SER A 4 10.03 3.49 -12.98
N GLU A 5 10.92 4.40 -12.61
CA GLU A 5 11.48 4.45 -11.26
C GLU A 5 10.40 4.97 -10.29
N LEU A 6 10.54 4.66 -9.00
CA LEU A 6 9.58 5.08 -7.97
C LEU A 6 9.37 6.60 -7.95
N SER A 7 10.45 7.38 -8.15
CA SER A 7 10.41 8.85 -8.24
C SER A 7 9.54 9.35 -9.40
N GLU A 8 9.57 8.67 -10.54
CA GLU A 8 8.73 8.99 -11.71
C GLU A 8 7.26 8.68 -11.43
N ILE A 9 6.97 7.52 -10.85
CA ILE A 9 5.61 7.09 -10.48
C ILE A 9 5.00 8.12 -9.52
N VAL A 10 5.72 8.43 -8.43
CA VAL A 10 5.29 9.39 -7.40
C VAL A 10 5.10 10.78 -8.00
N THR A 11 5.96 11.18 -8.94
CA THR A 11 5.80 12.45 -9.67
C THR A 11 4.55 12.47 -10.55
N LYS A 12 4.19 11.36 -11.20
CA LYS A 12 2.98 11.25 -12.02
C LYS A 12 1.71 11.27 -11.16
N MET A 13 1.72 10.58 -10.03
CA MET A 13 0.60 10.51 -9.08
C MET A 13 0.10 11.90 -8.62
N LYS A 14 0.96 12.93 -8.67
CA LYS A 14 0.57 14.31 -8.36
C LYS A 14 -0.51 14.89 -9.29
N THR A 15 -0.71 14.35 -10.49
CA THR A 15 -1.69 14.92 -11.43
C THR A 15 -3.12 14.53 -11.07
N GLN A 16 -3.28 13.63 -10.11
CA GLN A 16 -4.55 13.05 -9.72
C GLN A 16 -4.94 13.49 -8.32
N ALA A 17 -6.24 13.71 -8.12
CA ALA A 17 -6.78 14.02 -6.79
C ALA A 17 -6.72 12.80 -5.86
N SER A 18 -6.90 11.60 -6.42
CA SER A 18 -6.74 10.32 -5.75
C SER A 18 -6.08 9.32 -6.68
N THR A 19 -5.20 8.50 -6.11
CA THR A 19 -4.53 7.38 -6.80
C THR A 19 -4.90 6.04 -6.18
N THR A 20 -5.88 6.03 -5.28
CA THR A 20 -6.43 4.85 -4.63
C THR A 20 -7.90 4.63 -4.98
N LEU A 21 -8.47 5.47 -5.87
CA LEU A 21 -9.89 5.41 -6.29
C LEU A 21 -10.89 5.39 -5.12
N GLY A 22 -10.60 6.19 -4.10
CA GLY A 22 -11.46 6.31 -2.91
C GLY A 22 -11.19 5.29 -1.81
N TRP A 23 -10.34 4.29 -2.06
CA TRP A 23 -9.91 3.33 -1.04
C TRP A 23 -8.80 3.89 -0.15
N ASP A 24 -8.64 3.32 1.05
CA ASP A 24 -7.64 3.77 2.02
C ASP A 24 -6.24 3.24 1.70
N VAL A 25 -6.18 2.01 1.22
CA VAL A 25 -4.94 1.29 0.90
C VAL A 25 -5.13 0.55 -0.42
N VAL A 26 -4.10 0.58 -1.28
CA VAL A 26 -3.99 -0.33 -2.43
C VAL A 26 -2.67 -1.09 -2.36
N VAL A 27 -2.72 -2.40 -2.52
CA VAL A 27 -1.55 -3.30 -2.55
C VAL A 27 -1.47 -3.97 -3.91
N ASN A 28 -0.31 -3.92 -4.57
CA ASN A 28 -0.13 -4.40 -5.94
C ASN A 28 0.92 -5.51 -5.99
N TYR A 29 0.65 -6.57 -6.75
CA TYR A 29 1.53 -7.72 -6.95
C TYR A 29 1.71 -8.06 -8.43
N GLY A 30 2.96 -8.22 -8.87
CA GLY A 30 3.28 -8.71 -10.21
C GLY A 30 3.03 -10.22 -10.37
N GLU A 31 2.48 -10.63 -11.52
CA GLU A 31 2.17 -12.03 -11.88
C GLU A 31 3.36 -13.00 -11.72
N THR A 32 4.58 -12.58 -12.07
CA THR A 32 5.79 -13.39 -11.99
C THR A 32 6.09 -13.79 -10.55
N GLU A 33 5.97 -12.85 -9.60
CA GLU A 33 6.24 -13.14 -8.19
C GLU A 33 5.10 -13.97 -7.59
N LEU A 34 3.85 -13.71 -7.99
CA LEU A 34 2.70 -14.54 -7.66
C LEU A 34 2.94 -16.00 -8.07
N ASN A 35 3.40 -16.24 -9.29
CA ASN A 35 3.69 -17.57 -9.81
C ASN A 35 4.83 -18.28 -9.08
N LYS A 36 5.89 -17.57 -8.67
CA LYS A 36 6.95 -18.17 -7.84
C LYS A 36 6.39 -18.65 -6.49
N LEU A 37 5.54 -17.85 -5.87
CA LEU A 37 4.95 -18.16 -4.57
C LEU A 37 3.94 -19.30 -4.66
N LEU A 38 3.18 -19.39 -5.75
CA LEU A 38 2.30 -20.52 -6.04
C LEU A 38 3.08 -21.82 -6.29
N ALA A 39 4.22 -21.76 -6.98
CA ALA A 39 5.07 -22.94 -7.15
C ALA A 39 5.60 -23.45 -5.80
N ILE A 40 6.00 -22.55 -4.90
CA ILE A 40 6.39 -22.91 -3.53
C ILE A 40 5.20 -23.54 -2.77
N ALA A 41 4.01 -22.94 -2.86
CA ALA A 41 2.80 -23.48 -2.23
C ALA A 41 2.45 -24.89 -2.74
N TYR A 42 2.61 -25.10 -4.05
CA TYR A 42 2.38 -26.37 -4.72
C TYR A 42 3.33 -27.46 -4.20
N ASP A 43 4.62 -27.18 -4.13
CA ASP A 43 5.62 -28.15 -3.66
C ASP A 43 5.35 -28.59 -2.21
N GLU A 44 4.89 -27.66 -1.38
CA GLU A 44 4.62 -27.86 0.05
C GLU A 44 3.27 -28.51 0.36
N ASP A 45 2.34 -28.59 -0.59
CA ASP A 45 1.05 -29.22 -0.35
C ASP A 45 1.20 -30.73 -0.13
N SER A 46 1.28 -31.13 1.13
CA SER A 46 1.32 -32.53 1.54
C SER A 46 -0.06 -33.15 1.68
N THR A 47 -1.14 -32.36 1.72
CA THR A 47 -2.50 -32.84 1.97
C THR A 47 -3.31 -33.03 0.70
N GLY A 48 -2.90 -32.43 -0.43
CA GLY A 48 -3.58 -32.53 -1.72
C GLY A 48 -4.85 -31.68 -1.83
N ASN A 49 -5.09 -30.83 -0.82
CA ASN A 49 -6.26 -29.95 -0.76
C ASN A 49 -5.99 -28.57 -1.38
N LYS A 50 -4.73 -28.23 -1.66
CA LYS A 50 -4.30 -26.91 -2.16
C LYS A 50 -3.74 -26.97 -3.58
N ALA A 51 -3.42 -28.16 -4.07
CA ALA A 51 -2.85 -28.37 -5.39
C ALA A 51 -3.30 -29.69 -6.01
N ILE A 52 -3.58 -29.65 -7.32
CA ILE A 52 -3.82 -30.86 -8.11
C ILE A 52 -2.47 -31.39 -8.58
N LYS A 53 -1.92 -32.40 -7.87
CA LYS A 53 -0.61 -33.01 -8.19
C LYS A 53 -0.70 -34.14 -9.20
N GLU A 54 -1.77 -34.90 -9.14
CA GLU A 54 -2.00 -36.04 -10.01
C GLU A 54 -3.44 -36.00 -10.52
N PHE A 55 -3.61 -36.36 -11.77
CA PHE A 55 -4.91 -36.45 -12.43
C PHE A 55 -5.08 -37.84 -13.03
N GLU A 56 -6.09 -38.56 -12.56
CA GLU A 56 -6.43 -39.89 -13.05
C GLU A 56 -7.80 -39.87 -13.72
N CYS A 57 -7.91 -40.37 -14.95
CA CYS A 57 -9.19 -40.55 -15.62
C CYS A 57 -9.23 -41.85 -16.43
N SER A 58 -10.45 -42.33 -16.67
CA SER A 58 -10.74 -43.49 -17.50
C SER A 58 -11.61 -43.05 -18.67
N LEU A 59 -11.22 -43.44 -19.87
CA LEU A 59 -11.98 -43.23 -21.10
C LEU A 59 -12.43 -44.58 -21.64
N GLU A 60 -13.74 -44.81 -21.68
CA GLU A 60 -14.32 -45.91 -22.44
C GLU A 60 -14.38 -45.50 -23.91
N THR A 61 -13.76 -46.28 -24.78
CA THR A 61 -13.74 -46.01 -26.22
C THR A 61 -14.29 -47.19 -27.00
N THR A 62 -14.95 -46.86 -28.11
CA THR A 62 -15.59 -47.84 -28.98
C THR A 62 -14.66 -48.17 -30.14
N SER A 63 -14.53 -49.47 -30.40
CA SER A 63 -13.90 -50.05 -31.59
C SER A 63 -12.39 -49.80 -31.76
N ASP A 64 -11.58 -50.78 -31.35
CA ASP A 64 -10.32 -51.06 -32.04
C ASP A 64 -10.60 -51.55 -33.49
N GLU A 65 -9.57 -51.88 -34.28
CA GLU A 65 -9.74 -52.42 -35.64
C GLU A 65 -10.54 -53.74 -35.69
N THR A 66 -10.79 -54.37 -34.53
CA THR A 66 -11.55 -55.61 -34.37
C THR A 66 -12.99 -55.39 -33.87
N GLY A 67 -13.37 -54.15 -33.58
CA GLY A 67 -14.70 -53.78 -33.12
C GLY A 67 -14.98 -54.05 -31.64
N ASN A 68 -13.94 -54.30 -30.84
CA ASN A 68 -14.09 -54.49 -29.40
C ASN A 68 -13.99 -53.14 -28.67
N ASP A 69 -14.81 -52.98 -27.63
CA ASP A 69 -14.73 -51.85 -26.71
C ASP A 69 -13.54 -52.04 -25.77
N TYR A 70 -12.85 -50.96 -25.44
CA TYR A 70 -11.74 -50.96 -24.49
C TYR A 70 -11.71 -49.69 -23.65
N THR A 71 -11.04 -49.78 -22.51
CA THR A 71 -10.92 -48.69 -21.54
C THR A 71 -9.47 -48.24 -21.46
N ILE A 72 -9.24 -46.94 -21.61
CA ILE A 72 -7.92 -46.34 -21.43
C ILE A 72 -7.89 -45.61 -20.09
N ASN A 73 -6.99 -46.04 -19.20
CA ASN A 73 -6.68 -45.29 -17.99
C ASN A 73 -5.50 -44.36 -18.24
N TYR A 74 -5.71 -43.08 -17.97
CA TYR A 74 -4.68 -42.06 -17.99
C TYR A 74 -4.36 -41.62 -16.56
N THR A 75 -3.08 -41.52 -16.26
CA THR A 75 -2.54 -40.88 -15.06
C THR A 75 -1.59 -39.80 -15.52
N PHE A 76 -1.86 -38.55 -15.18
CA PHE A 76 -0.98 -37.41 -15.45
C PHE A 76 -0.42 -36.87 -14.14
N ASN A 77 0.90 -36.73 -14.09
CA ASN A 77 1.59 -36.04 -13.01
C ASN A 77 1.72 -34.58 -13.42
N PHE A 78 1.11 -33.68 -12.65
CA PHE A 78 1.18 -32.26 -12.90
C PHE A 78 2.40 -31.65 -12.22
N GLY A 79 2.82 -30.51 -12.72
CA GLY A 79 3.78 -29.62 -12.06
C GLY A 79 3.07 -28.39 -11.50
N PRO A 80 3.85 -27.46 -10.93
CA PRO A 80 3.29 -26.24 -10.37
C PRO A 80 2.56 -25.44 -11.44
N PRO A 81 1.30 -25.02 -11.18
CA PRO A 81 0.54 -24.24 -12.14
C PRO A 81 1.10 -22.82 -12.24
N LEU A 82 1.02 -22.25 -13.44
CA LEU A 82 1.27 -20.83 -13.72
C LEU A 82 -0.06 -20.13 -13.94
N ILE A 83 -0.31 -19.08 -13.18
CA ILE A 83 -1.43 -18.16 -13.39
C ILE A 83 -1.05 -17.12 -14.43
N THR A 84 -1.97 -16.88 -15.35
CA THR A 84 -1.98 -15.68 -16.17
C THR A 84 -3.30 -14.96 -16.01
N PHE A 85 -3.25 -13.71 -15.57
CA PHE A 85 -4.47 -12.90 -15.47
C PHE A 85 -4.88 -12.42 -16.85
N ILE A 86 -6.16 -12.57 -17.17
CA ILE A 86 -6.72 -12.12 -18.43
C ILE A 86 -7.44 -10.82 -18.17
N ASP A 87 -6.94 -9.75 -18.78
CA ASP A 87 -7.56 -8.44 -18.69
C ASP A 87 -8.89 -8.46 -19.44
N THR A 88 -9.98 -8.50 -18.68
CA THR A 88 -11.31 -8.25 -19.23
C THR A 88 -11.95 -7.10 -18.48
N TYR A 89 -12.54 -6.17 -19.23
CA TYR A 89 -13.23 -5.00 -18.69
C TYR A 89 -14.43 -5.35 -17.80
N ILE A 90 -14.90 -6.60 -17.80
CA ILE A 90 -16.17 -7.01 -17.21
C ILE A 90 -15.98 -7.92 -16.01
N LYS A 91 -15.03 -8.86 -16.06
CA LYS A 91 -14.80 -9.85 -15.01
C LYS A 91 -13.32 -10.21 -14.91
N PRO A 92 -12.65 -10.04 -13.76
CA PRO A 92 -11.30 -10.54 -13.59
C PRO A 92 -11.35 -12.07 -13.67
N VAL A 93 -10.74 -12.60 -14.73
CA VAL A 93 -10.56 -14.03 -14.93
C VAL A 93 -9.08 -14.33 -15.10
N CYS A 94 -8.70 -15.56 -14.87
CA CYS A 94 -7.35 -16.03 -15.11
C CYS A 94 -7.35 -17.31 -15.94
N SER A 95 -6.17 -17.68 -16.41
CA SER A 95 -5.88 -19.03 -16.86
C SER A 95 -4.86 -19.69 -15.94
N LEU A 96 -4.96 -21.01 -15.80
CA LEU A 96 -3.96 -21.85 -15.18
C LEU A 96 -3.28 -22.70 -16.25
N THR A 97 -1.98 -22.52 -16.44
CA THR A 97 -1.14 -23.34 -17.29
C THR A 97 -0.38 -24.34 -16.44
N VAL A 98 -0.67 -25.61 -16.61
CA VAL A 98 -0.15 -26.72 -15.80
C VAL A 98 0.76 -27.60 -16.66
N PRO A 99 2.07 -27.62 -16.40
CA PRO A 99 2.97 -28.52 -17.11
C PRO A 99 2.73 -29.97 -16.68
N VAL A 100 2.71 -30.90 -17.63
CA VAL A 100 2.67 -32.34 -17.34
C VAL A 100 4.10 -32.83 -17.10
N LEU A 101 4.42 -33.23 -15.87
CA LEU A 101 5.75 -33.74 -15.50
C LEU A 101 5.96 -35.22 -15.86
N GLY A 102 4.90 -35.89 -16.30
CA GLY A 102 4.95 -37.25 -16.81
C GLY A 102 3.62 -37.95 -16.57
N GLY A 103 3.60 -39.27 -16.72
CA GLY A 103 2.39 -40.05 -16.50
C GLY A 103 2.37 -41.36 -17.25
N THR A 104 1.21 -42.00 -17.29
CA THR A 104 1.00 -43.25 -18.02
C THR A 104 -0.36 -43.28 -18.69
N ALA A 105 -0.43 -43.93 -19.85
CA ALA A 105 -1.67 -44.34 -20.50
C ALA A 105 -1.70 -45.87 -20.65
N LYS A 106 -2.75 -46.52 -20.16
CA LYS A 106 -2.87 -47.99 -20.17
C LYS A 106 -4.24 -48.40 -20.70
N ILE A 107 -4.24 -49.20 -21.77
CA ILE A 107 -5.43 -49.95 -22.20
C ILE A 107 -5.63 -51.11 -21.22
N LEU A 108 -6.75 -51.13 -20.50
CA LEU A 108 -6.99 -52.06 -19.39
C LEU A 108 -7.10 -53.51 -19.85
N GLU A 109 -7.68 -53.72 -21.02
CA GLU A 109 -7.93 -55.03 -21.63
C GLU A 109 -6.69 -55.59 -22.34
N SER A 110 -5.63 -54.77 -22.50
CA SER A 110 -4.37 -55.16 -23.13
C SER A 110 -3.36 -55.67 -22.10
N THR A 111 -2.56 -56.67 -22.51
CA THR A 111 -1.40 -57.14 -21.73
C THR A 111 -0.14 -56.32 -21.98
N ALA A 112 -0.19 -55.37 -22.92
CA ALA A 112 0.92 -54.48 -23.20
C ALA A 112 1.25 -53.62 -21.95
N PRO A 113 2.53 -53.29 -21.74
CA PRO A 113 2.92 -52.39 -20.67
C PRO A 113 2.27 -51.00 -20.88
N PRO A 114 2.00 -50.23 -19.80
CA PRO A 114 1.54 -48.86 -19.91
C PRO A 114 2.49 -48.02 -20.77
N GLN A 115 1.93 -47.17 -21.62
CA GLN A 115 2.69 -46.19 -22.35
C GLN A 115 3.07 -45.02 -21.42
N SER A 116 4.36 -44.71 -21.34
CA SER A 116 4.84 -43.53 -20.60
C SER A 116 4.47 -42.24 -21.31
N ILE A 117 3.98 -41.26 -20.55
CA ILE A 117 3.85 -39.87 -20.96
C ILE A 117 5.12 -39.15 -20.50
N GLY A 118 5.81 -38.48 -21.43
CA GLY A 118 7.07 -37.82 -21.15
C GLY A 118 6.93 -36.56 -20.31
N GLU A 119 7.99 -36.20 -19.60
CA GLU A 119 8.08 -34.97 -18.83
C GLU A 119 8.08 -33.74 -19.76
N LYS A 120 7.23 -32.75 -19.43
CA LYS A 120 7.10 -31.46 -20.13
C LYS A 120 6.77 -31.58 -21.63
N VAL A 121 6.18 -32.70 -22.03
CA VAL A 121 5.74 -32.95 -23.41
C VAL A 121 4.37 -32.32 -23.68
N TYR A 122 3.52 -32.30 -22.66
CA TYR A 122 2.19 -31.71 -22.71
C TYR A 122 2.05 -30.60 -21.68
N THR A 123 1.21 -29.63 -22.01
CA THR A 123 0.76 -28.59 -21.09
C THR A 123 -0.75 -28.53 -21.13
N ILE A 124 -1.37 -28.43 -19.96
CA ILE A 124 -2.82 -28.31 -19.81
C ILE A 124 -3.11 -26.87 -19.43
N THR A 125 -3.96 -26.20 -20.20
CA THR A 125 -4.40 -24.83 -19.89
C THR A 125 -5.86 -24.83 -19.54
N LEU A 126 -6.19 -24.36 -18.34
CA LEU A 126 -7.54 -24.08 -17.89
C LEU A 126 -7.80 -22.58 -18.10
N ASN A 127 -8.67 -22.21 -19.02
CA ASN A 127 -8.97 -20.81 -19.35
C ASN A 127 -10.29 -20.35 -18.74
N ASN A 128 -10.45 -19.04 -18.60
CA ASN A 128 -11.65 -18.35 -18.09
C ASN A 128 -12.03 -18.73 -16.65
N LEU A 129 -11.03 -18.93 -15.80
CA LEU A 129 -11.24 -19.21 -14.40
C LEU A 129 -11.63 -17.93 -13.65
N ALA A 130 -12.79 -17.96 -13.01
CA ALA A 130 -13.30 -16.88 -12.21
C ALA A 130 -12.46 -16.69 -10.95
N LEU A 131 -12.27 -15.43 -10.56
CA LEU A 131 -11.72 -15.05 -9.27
C LEU A 131 -12.84 -14.60 -8.34
N ALA A 132 -12.72 -14.89 -7.06
CA ALA A 132 -13.67 -14.49 -6.03
C ALA A 132 -12.97 -14.12 -4.73
N THR A 133 -13.72 -13.56 -3.79
CA THR A 133 -13.28 -13.38 -2.41
C THR A 133 -14.06 -14.25 -1.45
N ALA A 134 -13.47 -14.63 -0.32
CA ALA A 134 -14.18 -15.34 0.73
C ALA A 134 -13.56 -15.09 2.10
N LYS A 135 -14.29 -15.47 3.15
CA LYS A 135 -13.75 -15.52 4.51
C LYS A 135 -12.79 -16.71 4.60
N GLY A 136 -11.52 -16.41 4.80
CA GLY A 136 -10.47 -17.41 5.00
C GLY A 136 -10.41 -17.85 6.46
N GLY A 137 -10.74 -19.11 6.72
CA GLY A 137 -10.40 -19.84 7.94
C GLY A 137 -9.51 -21.03 7.61
N VAL A 138 -8.39 -21.17 8.32
CA VAL A 138 -7.63 -22.42 8.33
C VAL A 138 -7.90 -23.05 9.69
N THR A 139 -8.82 -24.01 9.74
CA THR A 139 -8.98 -24.89 10.91
C THR A 139 -8.44 -26.26 10.54
N ASP A 140 -7.40 -26.71 11.26
CA ASP A 140 -6.93 -28.10 11.31
C ASP A 140 -7.10 -28.91 10.00
N ASN A 141 -6.42 -28.47 8.93
CA ASN A 141 -6.32 -29.13 7.61
C ASN A 141 -7.54 -29.06 6.66
N GLU A 142 -8.63 -28.41 7.05
CA GLU A 142 -9.73 -28.06 6.13
C GLU A 142 -9.76 -26.55 5.91
N VAL A 143 -9.51 -26.13 4.66
CA VAL A 143 -9.79 -24.76 4.24
C VAL A 143 -11.27 -24.73 3.87
N SER A 144 -12.11 -24.27 4.79
CA SER A 144 -13.51 -24.00 4.50
C SER A 144 -13.68 -22.51 4.19
N PHE A 145 -14.15 -22.20 3.00
CA PHE A 145 -14.64 -20.86 2.70
C PHE A 145 -16.14 -20.80 2.97
N GLU A 146 -16.56 -19.81 3.76
CA GLU A 146 -17.95 -19.36 3.71
C GLU A 146 -18.26 -18.83 2.30
N SER A 147 -19.54 -18.88 1.89
CA SER A 147 -20.02 -18.58 0.54
C SER A 147 -19.19 -17.51 -0.20
N PRO A 148 -18.63 -17.83 -1.38
CA PRO A 148 -17.83 -16.88 -2.15
C PRO A 148 -18.59 -15.57 -2.40
N THR A 149 -17.91 -14.46 -2.18
CA THR A 149 -18.36 -13.12 -2.57
C THR A 149 -17.90 -12.86 -4.01
N PRO A 150 -18.81 -12.53 -4.94
CA PRO A 150 -18.49 -12.19 -6.31
C PRO A 150 -17.46 -11.06 -6.44
N PHE A 151 -16.78 -10.98 -7.58
CA PHE A 151 -15.70 -10.01 -7.82
C PHE A 151 -16.15 -8.55 -7.84
N ASP A 152 -17.43 -8.30 -8.17
CA ASP A 152 -18.04 -6.99 -8.29
C ASP A 152 -18.60 -6.48 -6.95
N GLU A 153 -18.53 -7.30 -5.89
CA GLU A 153 -18.94 -6.93 -4.56
C GLU A 153 -17.75 -6.86 -3.59
N PRO A 154 -17.71 -5.85 -2.69
CA PRO A 154 -16.70 -5.81 -1.65
C PRO A 154 -16.91 -6.93 -0.65
N PHE A 155 -15.84 -7.67 -0.34
CA PHE A 155 -15.83 -8.53 0.82
C PHE A 155 -15.90 -7.66 2.08
N ILE A 156 -16.90 -7.90 2.93
CA ILE A 156 -17.07 -7.19 4.19
C ILE A 156 -16.58 -8.07 5.34
N PHE A 157 -15.64 -7.56 6.13
CA PHE A 157 -15.19 -8.27 7.31
C PHE A 157 -16.30 -8.31 8.36
N PRO A 158 -16.60 -9.48 8.95
CA PRO A 158 -17.57 -9.56 10.03
C PRO A 158 -17.12 -8.68 11.20
N PRO A 159 -18.03 -7.90 11.82
CA PRO A 159 -17.69 -7.11 13.00
C PRO A 159 -17.08 -7.99 14.09
N GLU A 160 -16.01 -7.50 14.73
CA GLU A 160 -15.35 -8.16 15.87
C GLU A 160 -14.70 -9.53 15.56
N SER A 161 -14.65 -9.95 14.29
CA SER A 161 -13.98 -11.18 13.85
C SER A 161 -12.49 -10.96 13.59
N ASP A 162 -11.65 -11.92 13.96
CA ASP A 162 -10.24 -12.00 13.59
C ASP A 162 -10.02 -12.76 12.26
N ALA A 163 -11.08 -13.35 11.69
CA ALA A 163 -11.04 -14.04 10.41
C ALA A 163 -10.48 -13.14 9.30
N SER A 164 -9.59 -13.72 8.49
CA SER A 164 -9.00 -13.05 7.35
C SER A 164 -9.89 -13.18 6.12
N GLY A 165 -9.75 -12.27 5.17
CA GLY A 165 -10.35 -12.39 3.85
C GLY A 165 -9.32 -12.95 2.86
N VAL A 166 -9.77 -13.68 1.85
CA VAL A 166 -8.90 -14.23 0.79
C VAL A 166 -9.41 -13.90 -0.60
N VAL A 167 -8.50 -13.82 -1.57
CA VAL A 167 -8.77 -13.87 -3.02
C VAL A 167 -8.35 -15.25 -3.50
N PHE A 168 -9.20 -15.94 -4.25
CA PHE A 168 -8.92 -17.30 -4.73
C PHE A 168 -9.57 -17.58 -6.08
N ILE A 169 -9.17 -18.69 -6.71
CA ILE A 169 -9.79 -19.21 -7.94
C ILE A 169 -11.08 -19.97 -7.59
N ASP A 170 -12.21 -19.51 -8.12
CA ASP A 170 -13.52 -20.12 -7.91
C ASP A 170 -13.89 -21.02 -9.11
N PHE A 171 -13.62 -22.32 -8.96
CA PHE A 171 -13.96 -23.32 -9.98
C PHE A 171 -15.48 -23.48 -10.18
N GLU A 172 -16.29 -23.24 -9.14
CA GLU A 172 -17.75 -23.38 -9.22
C GLU A 172 -18.36 -22.23 -10.04
N ALA A 173 -17.90 -21.00 -9.83
CA ALA A 173 -18.26 -19.84 -10.65
C ALA A 173 -17.64 -19.85 -12.06
N SER A 174 -16.75 -20.80 -12.36
CA SER A 174 -16.12 -20.99 -13.68
C SER A 174 -16.88 -21.98 -14.58
N THR A 175 -17.91 -22.66 -14.07
CA THR A 175 -18.60 -23.79 -14.73
C THR A 175 -19.07 -23.52 -16.16
N THR A 176 -19.60 -22.32 -16.44
CA THR A 176 -20.17 -21.97 -17.76
C THR A 176 -19.11 -21.78 -18.84
N ASP A 177 -17.96 -21.22 -18.47
CA ASP A 177 -16.98 -20.70 -19.44
C ASP A 177 -15.61 -21.40 -19.36
N LEU A 178 -15.44 -22.36 -18.43
CA LEU A 178 -14.21 -23.14 -18.29
C LEU A 178 -13.89 -23.88 -19.60
N LEU A 179 -12.78 -23.50 -20.22
CA LEU A 179 -12.21 -24.15 -21.39
C LEU A 179 -10.93 -24.88 -20.99
N VAL A 180 -10.80 -26.13 -21.44
CA VAL A 180 -9.60 -26.93 -21.23
C VAL A 180 -8.89 -27.10 -22.56
N GLU A 181 -7.62 -26.72 -22.58
CA GLU A 181 -6.72 -26.95 -23.70
C GLU A 181 -5.60 -27.88 -23.27
N ILE A 182 -5.16 -28.72 -24.21
CA ILE A 182 -4.00 -29.58 -24.05
C ILE A 182 -3.14 -29.28 -25.26
N THR A 183 -1.92 -28.81 -25.02
CA THR A 183 -0.97 -28.43 -26.05
C THR A 183 0.27 -29.29 -25.94
N PHE A 184 0.79 -29.70 -27.11
CA PHE A 184 2.10 -30.33 -27.19
C PHE A 184 3.16 -29.25 -27.15
N THR A 185 4.12 -29.36 -26.22
CA THR A 185 5.17 -28.36 -25.98
C THR A 185 6.54 -28.78 -26.49
N GLY A 186 6.65 -29.96 -27.12
CA GLY A 186 7.88 -30.38 -27.79
C GLY A 186 8.15 -29.60 -29.09
N PRO A 187 9.35 -29.75 -29.69
CA PRO A 187 9.70 -29.10 -30.95
C PRO A 187 8.66 -29.33 -32.07
N ASP A 188 8.33 -28.30 -32.85
CA ASP A 188 7.35 -28.38 -33.97
C ASP A 188 7.65 -29.49 -35.00
N LYS A 189 8.91 -29.93 -35.07
CA LYS A 189 9.36 -31.03 -35.93
C LYS A 189 8.91 -32.41 -35.46
N CYS A 190 8.50 -32.56 -34.19
CA CYS A 190 8.20 -33.85 -33.59
C CYS A 190 6.92 -34.45 -34.17
N LYS A 191 7.08 -35.44 -35.03
CA LYS A 191 5.97 -36.27 -35.51
C LYS A 191 5.65 -37.36 -34.50
N LEU A 192 4.45 -37.94 -34.62
CA LEU A 192 4.09 -39.14 -33.86
C LEU A 192 5.12 -40.25 -34.15
N ASN A 193 5.70 -40.85 -33.10
CA ASN A 193 6.77 -41.86 -33.18
C ASN A 193 8.11 -41.37 -33.79
N ASP A 194 8.42 -40.08 -33.67
CA ASP A 194 9.73 -39.57 -34.07
C ASP A 194 10.84 -40.20 -33.19
N PRO A 195 11.88 -40.82 -33.79
CA PRO A 195 12.99 -41.41 -33.04
C PRO A 195 13.91 -40.37 -32.40
N ASP A 196 13.74 -39.07 -32.69
CA ASP A 196 14.47 -38.00 -32.02
C ASP A 196 14.22 -38.06 -30.50
N PRO A 197 15.28 -38.18 -29.67
CA PRO A 197 15.17 -38.15 -28.21
C PRO A 197 14.42 -36.93 -27.67
N GLU A 198 14.42 -35.80 -28.39
CA GLU A 198 13.65 -34.59 -28.03
C GLU A 198 12.12 -34.77 -28.21
N CYS A 199 11.71 -35.78 -28.99
CA CYS A 199 10.31 -36.14 -29.23
C CYS A 199 9.87 -37.38 -28.43
N ALA A 200 10.78 -37.97 -27.66
CA ALA A 200 10.50 -39.10 -26.79
C ALA A 200 9.49 -38.71 -25.71
N GLY A 201 8.46 -39.53 -25.52
CA GLY A 201 7.43 -39.33 -24.49
C GLY A 201 6.11 -38.72 -24.99
N ARG A 202 5.99 -38.38 -26.29
CA ARG A 202 4.70 -38.12 -26.94
C ARG A 202 3.88 -39.42 -27.00
N SER A 203 2.61 -39.36 -26.60
CA SER A 203 1.74 -40.53 -26.50
C SER A 203 0.66 -40.51 -27.58
N PRO A 204 0.63 -41.47 -28.53
CA PRO A 204 -0.47 -41.63 -29.48
C PRO A 204 -1.83 -41.79 -28.81
N LEU A 205 -1.88 -42.44 -27.63
CA LEU A 205 -3.12 -42.57 -26.88
C LEU A 205 -3.65 -41.20 -26.41
N VAL A 206 -2.76 -40.31 -25.94
CA VAL A 206 -3.16 -38.95 -25.55
C VAL A 206 -3.57 -38.14 -26.77
N ASP A 207 -2.80 -38.20 -27.86
CA ASP A 207 -3.04 -37.40 -29.06
C ASP A 207 -4.35 -37.76 -29.77
N ASN A 208 -4.65 -39.06 -29.89
CA ASN A 208 -5.85 -39.55 -30.57
C ASN A 208 -7.14 -39.21 -29.79
N HIS A 209 -7.02 -39.04 -28.47
CA HIS A 209 -8.16 -38.81 -27.56
C HIS A 209 -8.12 -37.43 -26.89
N ILE A 210 -7.39 -36.47 -27.44
CA ILE A 210 -7.18 -35.17 -26.80
C ILE A 210 -8.50 -34.42 -26.53
N GLY A 211 -9.51 -34.58 -27.40
CA GLY A 211 -10.84 -34.01 -27.22
C GLY A 211 -11.55 -34.61 -26.01
N ASP A 212 -11.59 -35.94 -25.93
CA ASP A 212 -12.25 -36.66 -24.83
C ASP A 212 -11.54 -36.39 -23.49
N ILE A 213 -10.21 -36.34 -23.49
CA ILE A 213 -9.41 -36.04 -22.29
C ILE A 213 -9.70 -34.62 -21.79
N LYS A 214 -9.86 -33.63 -22.68
CA LYS A 214 -10.25 -32.26 -22.29
C LYS A 214 -11.59 -32.24 -21.55
N ASP A 215 -12.58 -32.96 -22.06
CA ASP A 215 -13.89 -33.06 -21.44
C ASP A 215 -13.84 -33.79 -20.09
N LEU A 216 -13.03 -34.85 -19.98
CA LEU A 216 -12.80 -35.55 -18.71
C LEU A 216 -12.13 -34.65 -17.67
N ILE A 217 -11.09 -33.90 -18.05
CA ILE A 217 -10.43 -32.93 -17.17
C ILE A 217 -11.44 -31.87 -16.72
N ARG A 218 -12.18 -31.27 -17.65
CA ARG A 218 -13.22 -30.28 -17.35
C ARG A 218 -14.21 -30.81 -16.33
N ASN A 219 -14.77 -31.99 -16.57
CA ASN A 219 -15.76 -32.61 -15.69
C ASN A 219 -15.20 -32.89 -14.30
N GLN A 220 -13.98 -33.39 -14.19
CA GLN A 220 -13.35 -33.64 -12.89
C GLN A 220 -13.02 -32.36 -12.13
N ILE A 221 -12.57 -31.30 -12.80
CA ILE A 221 -12.38 -29.99 -12.16
C ILE A 221 -13.69 -29.50 -11.54
N LEU A 222 -14.80 -29.60 -12.27
CA LEU A 222 -16.11 -29.12 -11.82
C LEU A 222 -16.80 -30.03 -10.77
N THR A 223 -16.36 -31.26 -10.60
CA THR A 223 -17.01 -32.25 -9.70
C THR A 223 -16.12 -32.66 -8.54
N LYS A 224 -14.93 -33.18 -8.82
CA LYS A 224 -13.99 -33.73 -7.84
C LYS A 224 -13.11 -32.64 -7.24
N TYR A 225 -12.56 -31.75 -8.07
CA TYR A 225 -11.60 -30.74 -7.64
C TYR A 225 -12.21 -29.36 -7.39
N LYS A 226 -13.54 -29.23 -7.38
CA LYS A 226 -14.23 -27.95 -7.13
C LYS A 226 -13.91 -27.33 -5.76
N HIS A 227 -13.39 -28.14 -4.83
CA HIS A 227 -12.97 -27.73 -3.49
C HIS A 227 -11.47 -27.45 -3.39
N VAL A 228 -10.69 -27.64 -4.47
CA VAL A 228 -9.29 -27.26 -4.49
C VAL A 228 -9.20 -25.74 -4.53
N ILE A 229 -8.38 -25.20 -3.64
CA ILE A 229 -8.31 -23.78 -3.38
C ILE A 229 -6.92 -23.27 -3.73
N TYR A 230 -6.86 -22.40 -4.73
CA TYR A 230 -5.68 -21.61 -5.05
C TYR A 230 -5.84 -20.21 -4.45
N GLU A 231 -5.34 -20.01 -3.23
CA GLU A 231 -5.29 -18.69 -2.58
C GLU A 231 -4.26 -17.80 -3.27
N LEU A 232 -4.70 -16.65 -3.77
CA LEU A 232 -3.86 -15.67 -4.49
C LEU A 232 -3.52 -14.46 -3.61
N ALA A 233 -4.38 -14.13 -2.66
CA ALA A 233 -4.13 -13.05 -1.72
C ALA A 233 -4.89 -13.28 -0.41
N ARG A 234 -4.41 -12.73 0.71
CA ARG A 234 -5.06 -12.74 2.02
C ARG A 234 -5.00 -11.39 2.75
N ALA A 235 -6.13 -10.77 2.99
CA ALA A 235 -6.24 -9.58 3.85
C ALA A 235 -6.45 -9.99 5.31
N ASN A 236 -5.41 -9.86 6.14
CA ASN A 236 -5.43 -10.28 7.54
C ASN A 236 -6.18 -9.27 8.43
N ASN A 237 -7.03 -9.76 9.35
CA ASN A 237 -7.84 -8.94 10.26
C ASN A 237 -7.50 -9.17 11.74
N THR A 238 -6.32 -9.69 12.03
CA THR A 238 -5.85 -9.91 13.40
C THR A 238 -5.39 -8.60 14.03
N LYS A 239 -5.69 -8.34 15.31
CA LYS A 239 -5.25 -7.12 16.02
C LYS A 239 -3.85 -7.31 16.63
N PRO A 240 -2.84 -6.44 16.40
CA PRO A 240 -1.54 -6.58 17.01
C PRO A 240 -1.58 -6.18 18.48
N VAL A 241 -0.57 -6.63 19.21
CA VAL A 241 -0.40 -6.33 20.64
C VAL A 241 0.01 -4.86 20.86
N GLN A 242 0.71 -4.23 19.90
CA GLN A 242 1.22 -2.85 19.97
C GLN A 242 1.25 -2.21 18.59
N GLY A 243 1.18 -0.88 18.50
CA GLY A 243 1.28 -0.10 17.25
C GLY A 243 -0.06 0.34 16.67
N ILE A 244 -0.01 1.18 15.64
CA ILE A 244 -1.17 1.58 14.84
C ILE A 244 -1.37 0.49 13.78
N GLN A 245 -2.59 -0.04 13.66
CA GLN A 245 -2.93 -0.99 12.61
C GLN A 245 -4.09 -0.47 11.77
N LEU A 246 -3.92 -0.54 10.46
CA LEU A 246 -4.97 -0.30 9.48
C LEU A 246 -5.87 -1.55 9.36
N LEU A 247 -6.74 -1.77 10.35
CA LEU A 247 -7.65 -2.92 10.36
C LEU A 247 -8.61 -2.86 9.18
N PRO A 248 -8.69 -3.91 8.35
CA PRO A 248 -9.57 -3.90 7.20
C PRO A 248 -11.05 -4.04 7.64
N LYS A 249 -11.90 -3.21 7.05
CA LYS A 249 -13.37 -3.24 7.17
C LYS A 249 -13.99 -3.92 5.95
N SER A 250 -13.43 -3.66 4.78
CA SER A 250 -13.80 -4.34 3.54
C SER A 250 -12.63 -4.35 2.57
N PHE A 251 -12.65 -5.25 1.59
CA PHE A 251 -11.70 -5.20 0.48
C PHE A 251 -12.30 -5.70 -0.84
N MET A 252 -11.68 -5.28 -1.94
CA MET A 252 -11.92 -5.75 -3.30
C MET A 252 -10.59 -6.01 -4.00
N PHE A 253 -10.66 -6.59 -5.19
CA PHE A 253 -9.49 -6.78 -6.03
C PHE A 253 -9.79 -6.37 -7.48
N ALA A 254 -8.73 -6.03 -8.21
CA ALA A 254 -8.77 -5.83 -9.65
C ALA A 254 -7.46 -6.31 -10.28
N THR A 255 -7.49 -6.59 -11.57
CA THR A 255 -6.31 -6.89 -12.38
C THR A 255 -6.01 -5.71 -13.31
N TYR A 256 -4.73 -5.45 -13.58
CA TYR A 256 -4.31 -4.41 -14.51
C TYR A 256 -3.13 -4.91 -15.34
N THR A 257 -3.25 -4.81 -16.67
CA THR A 257 -2.15 -5.16 -17.58
C THR A 257 -1.52 -3.89 -18.14
N PRO A 258 -0.33 -3.48 -17.68
CA PRO A 258 0.36 -2.35 -18.29
C PRO A 258 0.70 -2.66 -19.75
N ASN A 259 0.64 -1.63 -20.61
CA ASN A 259 1.02 -1.72 -22.04
C ASN A 259 2.38 -2.42 -22.28
N LYS A 260 3.27 -2.34 -21.28
CA LYS A 260 4.55 -3.06 -21.21
C LYS A 260 4.76 -3.49 -19.77
N GLY A 261 4.83 -4.80 -19.56
CA GLY A 261 5.03 -5.39 -18.23
C GLY A 261 4.18 -6.63 -18.08
N GLU A 262 4.21 -7.17 -16.87
CA GLU A 262 3.33 -8.27 -16.45
C GLU A 262 2.00 -7.74 -15.91
N THR A 263 0.99 -8.59 -15.90
CA THR A 263 -0.29 -8.27 -15.26
C THR A 263 -0.12 -8.15 -13.75
N ILE A 264 -0.89 -7.26 -13.16
CA ILE A 264 -0.79 -6.90 -11.74
C ILE A 264 -2.11 -7.23 -11.04
N LEU A 265 -2.06 -8.01 -9.97
CA LEU A 265 -3.17 -8.16 -9.03
C LEU A 265 -3.12 -7.05 -8.00
N SER A 266 -4.20 -6.27 -7.91
CA SER A 266 -4.31 -5.12 -7.01
C SER A 266 -5.41 -5.38 -5.98
N LEU A 267 -5.11 -5.28 -4.69
CA LEU A 267 -6.06 -5.35 -3.59
C LEU A 267 -6.37 -3.96 -3.06
N PHE A 268 -7.64 -3.62 -2.97
CA PHE A 268 -8.15 -2.34 -2.51
C PHE A 268 -8.81 -2.55 -1.16
N ILE A 269 -8.32 -1.88 -0.12
CA ILE A 269 -8.72 -2.14 1.27
C ILE A 269 -9.27 -0.86 1.87
N GLN A 270 -10.47 -0.96 2.45
CA GLN A 270 -11.06 0.06 3.30
C GLN A 270 -10.77 -0.32 4.74
N THR A 271 -10.30 0.63 5.52
CA THR A 271 -9.96 0.41 6.93
C THR A 271 -11.11 0.85 7.84
N GLY A 272 -11.22 0.25 9.02
CA GLY A 272 -12.28 0.58 9.98
C GLY A 272 -12.18 1.99 10.58
N ASP A 273 -10.97 2.54 10.62
CA ASP A 273 -10.66 3.82 11.26
C ASP A 273 -10.95 5.02 10.36
N THR A 274 -11.17 4.80 9.06
CA THR A 274 -11.48 5.84 8.09
C THR A 274 -12.74 5.51 7.28
N ASN A 275 -13.69 6.45 7.21
CA ASN A 275 -14.87 6.37 6.35
C ASN A 275 -14.80 7.43 5.24
N ASN A 276 -13.61 7.66 4.68
CA ASN A 276 -13.31 8.94 4.04
C ASN A 276 -13.38 8.93 2.50
N GLY A 277 -13.83 7.83 1.87
CA GLY A 277 -13.97 7.73 0.42
C GLY A 277 -15.27 7.07 -0.03
N ILE A 278 -15.75 7.47 -1.20
CA ILE A 278 -16.78 6.74 -1.95
C ILE A 278 -16.04 5.69 -2.75
N GLN A 279 -16.31 4.42 -2.49
CA GLN A 279 -15.75 3.31 -3.26
C GLN A 279 -16.19 3.43 -4.71
N ASP A 280 -15.24 3.24 -5.63
CA ASP A 280 -15.53 3.29 -7.05
C ASP A 280 -16.28 2.02 -7.50
N GLU A 281 -17.52 2.18 -7.96
CA GLU A 281 -18.37 1.09 -8.47
C GLU A 281 -17.78 0.44 -9.74
N HIS A 282 -16.89 1.12 -10.45
CA HIS A 282 -16.25 0.67 -11.69
C HIS A 282 -14.74 0.47 -11.48
N LEU A 283 -14.37 -0.14 -10.35
CA LEU A 283 -13.01 -0.27 -9.85
C LEU A 283 -12.01 -0.75 -10.91
N GLY A 284 -12.31 -1.86 -11.59
CA GLY A 284 -11.41 -2.45 -12.59
C GLY A 284 -11.10 -1.52 -13.77
N SER A 285 -12.14 -0.99 -14.42
CA SER A 285 -11.96 -0.09 -15.57
C SER A 285 -11.33 1.24 -15.17
N ASN A 286 -11.67 1.79 -14.01
CA ASN A 286 -11.11 3.05 -13.56
C ASN A 286 -9.65 2.88 -13.09
N TRP A 287 -9.29 1.70 -12.58
CA TRP A 287 -7.91 1.36 -12.27
C TRP A 287 -7.05 1.27 -13.52
N ASP A 288 -7.54 0.57 -14.56
CA ASP A 288 -6.85 0.54 -15.85
C ASP A 288 -6.67 1.96 -16.41
N VAL A 289 -7.75 2.74 -16.54
CA VAL A 289 -7.70 4.10 -17.08
C VAL A 289 -6.72 4.98 -16.30
N LEU A 290 -6.70 4.87 -14.97
CA LEU A 290 -5.78 5.62 -14.12
C LEU A 290 -4.31 5.32 -14.49
N TRP A 291 -3.90 4.06 -14.56
CA TRP A 291 -2.50 3.70 -14.77
C TRP A 291 -2.07 3.67 -16.23
N SER A 292 -2.93 3.18 -17.13
CA SER A 292 -2.65 3.10 -18.57
C SER A 292 -2.67 4.47 -19.24
N THR A 293 -3.65 5.31 -18.88
CA THR A 293 -3.97 6.53 -19.62
C THR A 293 -3.63 7.80 -18.83
N ALA A 294 -4.10 7.91 -17.59
CA ALA A 294 -3.94 9.16 -16.82
C ALA A 294 -2.50 9.35 -16.28
N LEU A 295 -1.88 8.26 -15.80
CA LEU A 295 -0.50 8.27 -15.30
C LEU A 295 0.49 7.76 -16.35
N GLY A 296 0.11 6.77 -17.17
CA GLY A 296 0.99 6.19 -18.18
C GLY A 296 2.22 5.52 -17.57
N CYS A 297 2.04 4.75 -16.50
CA CYS A 297 3.08 3.95 -15.85
C CYS A 297 2.49 2.76 -15.09
N SER A 298 3.34 1.81 -14.70
CA SER A 298 2.97 0.75 -13.76
C SER A 298 2.84 1.31 -12.33
N PRO A 299 1.89 0.81 -11.51
CA PRO A 299 1.85 1.07 -10.07
C PRO A 299 3.00 0.41 -9.29
N ILE A 300 3.71 -0.54 -9.90
CA ILE A 300 4.87 -1.21 -9.31
C ILE A 300 6.14 -0.60 -9.94
N PRO A 301 7.07 -0.05 -9.13
CA PRO A 301 8.36 0.41 -9.63
C PRO A 301 9.16 -0.74 -10.25
N SER A 302 9.89 -0.44 -11.31
CA SER A 302 10.57 -1.46 -12.13
C SER A 302 11.61 -2.34 -11.42
N VAL A 303 12.13 -1.91 -10.27
CA VAL A 303 13.10 -2.67 -9.47
C VAL A 303 12.42 -3.50 -8.36
N ASN A 304 11.11 -3.37 -8.20
CA ASN A 304 10.32 -4.03 -7.17
C ASN A 304 9.32 -5.02 -7.82
N THR A 305 8.82 -5.96 -7.02
CA THR A 305 7.81 -6.95 -7.43
C THR A 305 6.41 -6.63 -6.92
N ALA A 306 6.30 -5.65 -6.02
CA ALA A 306 5.07 -5.23 -5.38
C ALA A 306 5.13 -3.75 -4.96
N SER A 307 3.98 -3.17 -4.64
CA SER A 307 3.89 -1.81 -4.08
C SER A 307 2.69 -1.65 -3.15
N ILE A 308 2.79 -0.70 -2.21
CA ILE A 308 1.69 -0.30 -1.32
C ILE A 308 1.46 1.20 -1.49
N ILE A 309 0.21 1.60 -1.70
CA ILE A 309 -0.22 2.98 -1.85
C ILE A 309 -1.21 3.30 -0.74
N LEU A 310 -0.92 4.33 0.05
CA LEU A 310 -1.80 4.82 1.13
C LEU A 310 -2.48 6.12 0.74
N ALA A 311 -3.77 6.23 1.02
CA ALA A 311 -4.51 7.48 0.86
C ALA A 311 -4.04 8.51 1.90
N LYS A 312 -3.98 9.78 1.48
CA LYS A 312 -3.55 10.90 2.35
C LYS A 312 -4.42 11.04 3.60
N ASN A 313 -5.73 10.87 3.44
CA ASN A 313 -6.69 10.90 4.53
C ASN A 313 -6.39 9.81 5.56
N THR A 314 -6.05 8.59 5.10
CA THR A 314 -5.70 7.45 5.97
C THR A 314 -4.43 7.75 6.76
N VAL A 315 -3.39 8.28 6.11
CA VAL A 315 -2.18 8.72 6.82
C VAL A 315 -2.50 9.77 7.88
N PHE A 316 -3.31 10.78 7.55
CA PHE A 316 -3.68 11.82 8.51
C PHE A 316 -4.50 11.29 9.68
N THR A 317 -5.65 10.65 9.42
CA THR A 317 -6.61 10.22 10.45
C THR A 317 -6.05 9.09 11.32
N SER A 318 -5.35 8.12 10.74
CA SER A 318 -4.87 6.96 11.50
C SER A 318 -3.54 7.23 12.19
N MET A 319 -2.69 8.12 11.67
CA MET A 319 -1.31 8.31 12.19
C MET A 319 -1.09 9.69 12.79
N ILE A 320 -1.38 10.76 12.04
CA ILE A 320 -0.99 12.12 12.44
C ILE A 320 -1.95 12.69 13.48
N GLU A 321 -3.26 12.61 13.25
CA GLU A 321 -4.28 13.18 14.11
C GLU A 321 -4.25 12.62 15.55
N PRO A 322 -4.11 11.29 15.79
CA PRO A 322 -4.01 10.74 17.14
C PRO A 322 -2.78 11.27 17.89
N SER A 323 -1.66 11.44 17.19
CA SER A 323 -0.42 12.01 17.74
C SER A 323 -0.58 13.46 18.19
N LEU A 324 -1.28 14.27 17.40
CA LEU A 324 -1.62 15.65 17.74
C LEU A 324 -2.57 15.70 18.95
N LYS A 325 -3.63 14.90 18.94
CA LYS A 325 -4.62 14.83 20.03
C LYS A 325 -3.97 14.45 21.36
N LYS A 326 -3.04 13.49 21.36
CA LYS A 326 -2.29 13.07 22.56
C LYS A 326 -1.49 14.21 23.20
N GLN A 327 -1.10 15.22 22.41
CA GLN A 327 -0.37 16.40 22.86
C GLN A 327 -1.26 17.61 23.18
N GLY A 328 -2.59 17.44 23.10
CA GLY A 328 -3.55 18.52 23.31
C GLY A 328 -3.72 19.46 22.11
N TYR A 329 -3.18 19.09 20.95
CA TYR A 329 -3.32 19.85 19.71
C TYR A 329 -4.51 19.34 18.90
N SER A 330 -5.11 20.24 18.11
CA SER A 330 -6.03 19.85 17.03
C SER A 330 -5.39 20.19 15.70
N GLY A 331 -5.64 19.37 14.69
CA GLY A 331 -5.21 19.68 13.34
C GLY A 331 -6.24 19.24 12.34
N PHE A 332 -6.15 19.79 11.13
CA PHE A 332 -6.92 19.36 9.98
C PHE A 332 -6.02 19.34 8.75
N MET A 333 -6.35 18.45 7.81
CA MET A 333 -5.63 18.35 6.55
C MET A 333 -6.28 19.27 5.52
N ASN A 334 -5.45 20.08 4.87
CA ASN A 334 -5.84 20.82 3.68
C ASN A 334 -5.80 19.88 2.48
N ASN A 335 -6.95 19.72 1.81
CA ASN A 335 -7.06 18.89 0.62
C ASN A 335 -6.28 19.51 -0.53
N THR A 336 -5.01 19.14 -0.65
CA THR A 336 -4.08 19.64 -1.65
C THR A 336 -3.63 18.51 -2.55
N ILE A 337 -3.65 18.77 -3.86
CA ILE A 337 -3.07 17.86 -4.84
C ILE A 337 -1.55 17.83 -4.64
N GLY A 338 -0.95 16.65 -4.65
CA GLY A 338 0.51 16.54 -4.65
C GLY A 338 1.25 16.93 -3.36
N SER A 339 0.60 17.03 -2.20
CA SER A 339 1.26 17.12 -0.88
C SER A 339 0.31 16.71 0.25
N ILE A 340 0.81 16.50 1.47
CA ILE A 340 -0.02 16.47 2.69
C ILE A 340 0.26 17.77 3.43
N GLN A 341 -0.70 18.69 3.45
CA GLN A 341 -0.61 19.96 4.16
C GLN A 341 -1.54 19.93 5.36
N LEU A 342 -1.02 20.22 6.54
CA LEU A 342 -1.76 20.24 7.78
C LEU A 342 -1.74 21.64 8.38
N GLN A 343 -2.87 22.04 8.95
CA GLN A 343 -2.97 23.19 9.84
C GLN A 343 -3.18 22.67 11.24
N ILE A 344 -2.30 23.07 12.15
CA ILE A 344 -2.28 22.62 13.55
C ILE A 344 -2.57 23.82 14.43
N ASP A 345 -3.72 23.77 15.10
CA ASP A 345 -4.11 24.72 16.14
C ASP A 345 -3.52 24.27 17.47
N THR A 346 -2.66 25.14 18.03
CA THR A 346 -2.06 24.86 19.33
C THR A 346 -2.94 25.24 20.51
N LYS A 347 -3.99 26.05 20.29
CA LYS A 347 -4.85 26.63 21.32
C LYS A 347 -4.10 27.41 22.40
N LYS A 348 -2.82 27.69 22.18
CA LYS A 348 -1.95 28.40 23.11
C LYS A 348 -1.91 29.88 22.73
N LYS A 349 -1.88 30.73 23.76
CA LYS A 349 -1.62 32.15 23.60
C LYS A 349 -0.17 32.42 23.91
N VAL A 350 0.42 33.36 23.19
CA VAL A 350 1.64 34.01 23.64
C VAL A 350 1.24 34.88 24.81
N TYR A 351 1.68 34.51 26.01
CA TYR A 351 1.52 35.31 27.20
C TYR A 351 2.91 35.56 27.79
N GLU A 352 3.23 36.84 27.95
CA GLU A 352 4.39 37.26 28.73
C GLU A 352 4.01 38.53 29.50
N GLN A 353 4.21 38.48 30.82
CA GLN A 353 4.21 39.65 31.70
C GLN A 353 5.66 39.90 32.09
N ALA A 354 6.31 40.84 31.41
CA ALA A 354 7.67 41.22 31.79
C ALA A 354 7.60 42.25 32.91
N HIS A 355 7.99 41.84 34.13
CA HIS A 355 8.31 42.73 35.24
C HIS A 355 9.77 42.48 35.62
N VAL A 356 10.63 43.46 35.36
CA VAL A 356 12.02 43.43 35.83
C VAL A 356 12.18 44.58 36.80
N ASP A 357 12.27 44.26 38.09
CA ASP A 357 12.56 45.21 39.16
C ASP A 357 14.07 45.16 39.45
N SER A 358 14.81 46.18 39.03
CA SER A 358 16.24 46.28 39.36
C SER A 358 16.40 46.89 40.74
N GLY A 359 16.72 46.07 41.73
CA GLY A 359 16.86 46.48 43.13
C GLY A 359 17.90 47.58 43.41
N THR A 360 17.58 48.35 44.46
CA THR A 360 18.37 49.33 45.24
C THR A 360 19.06 50.45 44.45
N ASN A 361 18.35 51.60 44.36
CA ASN A 361 18.75 52.95 43.89
C ASN A 361 18.44 53.33 42.44
N PHE A 362 17.96 52.42 41.59
CA PHE A 362 17.44 52.74 40.24
C PHE A 362 16.19 51.88 39.96
N MET A 363 14.99 52.41 40.21
CA MET A 363 13.77 51.70 39.80
C MET A 363 13.61 51.85 38.28
N LYS A 364 13.88 50.77 37.54
CA LYS A 364 13.40 50.57 36.18
C LYS A 364 12.16 49.71 36.30
N THR A 365 11.02 50.18 35.82
CA THR A 365 9.80 49.36 35.80
C THR A 365 9.29 49.32 34.36
N TYR A 366 9.36 48.13 33.76
CA TYR A 366 8.86 47.86 32.43
C TYR A 366 7.47 47.27 32.56
N HIS A 367 6.49 47.83 31.86
CA HIS A 367 5.16 47.23 31.75
C HIS A 367 4.92 46.89 30.28
N THR A 368 4.95 45.61 29.95
CA THR A 368 4.45 45.10 28.68
C THR A 368 3.64 43.84 28.94
N GLU A 369 2.41 43.82 28.42
CA GLU A 369 1.56 42.65 28.39
C GLU A 369 1.38 42.26 26.92
N ILE A 370 1.95 41.13 26.53
CA ILE A 370 1.76 40.55 25.21
C ILE A 370 0.74 39.44 25.35
N ASN A 371 -0.43 39.62 24.75
CA ASN A 371 -1.51 38.63 24.77
C ASN A 371 -2.03 38.41 23.35
N ILE A 372 -1.40 37.49 22.62
CA ILE A 372 -1.75 37.18 21.22
C ILE A 372 -2.09 35.71 21.08
N VAL A 373 -3.16 35.46 20.35
CA VAL A 373 -3.53 34.12 19.91
C VAL A 373 -2.58 33.71 18.79
N LEU A 374 -1.91 32.57 18.96
CA LEU A 374 -1.02 32.06 17.93
C LEU A 374 -1.81 31.68 16.67
N PRO A 375 -1.32 32.02 15.48
CA PRO A 375 -1.88 31.45 14.25
C PRO A 375 -1.58 29.95 14.20
N GLU A 376 -2.29 29.23 13.33
CA GLU A 376 -2.08 27.80 13.12
C GLU A 376 -0.69 27.53 12.54
N LEU A 377 -0.02 26.48 13.05
CA LEU A 377 1.20 25.96 12.45
C LEU A 377 0.86 25.26 11.14
N LYS A 378 1.61 25.55 10.08
CA LYS A 378 1.50 24.86 8.79
C LYS A 378 2.56 23.78 8.69
N LEU A 379 2.14 22.53 8.67
CA LEU A 379 3.00 21.38 8.41
C LEU A 379 2.83 20.95 6.95
N VAL A 380 3.91 20.71 6.25
CA VAL A 380 3.90 20.24 4.87
C VAL A 380 4.75 18.98 4.77
N LEU A 381 4.15 17.82 4.52
CA LEU A 381 4.91 16.66 4.09
C LEU A 381 5.02 16.71 2.57
N GLU A 382 6.25 16.78 2.10
CA GLU A 382 6.61 16.86 0.69
C GLU A 382 7.85 16.01 0.40
N GLN A 383 8.04 15.69 -0.87
CA GLN A 383 9.26 15.02 -1.29
C GLN A 383 10.46 15.96 -1.19
N ASN A 384 11.58 15.43 -0.70
CA ASN A 384 12.83 16.18 -0.74
C ASN A 384 13.31 16.31 -2.21
N PRO A 385 13.74 17.50 -2.68
CA PRO A 385 14.19 17.72 -4.06
C PRO A 385 15.38 16.86 -4.55
N SER A 386 16.05 16.11 -3.66
CA SER A 386 17.33 15.44 -3.93
C SER A 386 17.25 13.90 -4.07
N ASP A 387 16.16 13.33 -4.61
CA ASP A 387 15.90 11.87 -4.64
C ASP A 387 15.97 11.18 -3.26
N LYS A 388 15.84 11.97 -2.19
CA LYS A 388 15.87 11.52 -0.79
C LYS A 388 14.44 11.26 -0.30
N PRO A 389 14.26 10.46 0.77
CA PRO A 389 12.94 10.18 1.35
C PRO A 389 12.15 11.46 1.66
N ALA A 390 10.83 11.33 1.72
CA ALA A 390 9.94 12.44 2.06
C ALA A 390 10.40 13.14 3.35
N CYS A 391 10.35 14.47 3.31
CA CYS A 391 10.64 15.33 4.45
C CYS A 391 9.37 16.04 4.91
N CYS A 392 9.31 16.29 6.21
CA CYS A 392 8.22 17.05 6.80
C CYS A 392 8.76 18.45 7.09
N ARG A 393 8.22 19.49 6.48
CA ARG A 393 8.58 20.89 6.74
C ARG A 393 7.53 21.52 7.65
N GLY A 394 7.94 22.05 8.78
CA GLY A 394 7.11 22.93 9.60
C GLY A 394 7.40 24.38 9.28
N SER A 395 6.35 25.12 8.95
CA SER A 395 6.42 26.56 8.71
C SER A 395 5.44 27.29 9.62
N TRP A 396 5.94 28.27 10.36
CA TRP A 396 5.15 29.10 11.25
C TRP A 396 5.64 30.53 11.17
N ASN A 397 4.76 31.50 11.05
CA ASN A 397 5.09 32.91 11.18
C ASN A 397 4.01 33.60 12.02
N TYR A 398 4.42 34.30 13.06
CA TYR A 398 3.54 35.24 13.75
C TYR A 398 4.30 36.48 14.21
N LYS A 399 3.57 37.59 14.23
CA LYS A 399 4.08 38.88 14.70
C LYS A 399 3.28 39.35 15.89
N TYR A 400 3.97 39.98 16.82
CA TYR A 400 3.33 40.77 17.86
C TYR A 400 4.01 42.10 18.01
N LYS A 401 3.25 43.08 18.49
CA LYS A 401 3.74 44.42 18.76
C LYS A 401 3.49 44.73 20.23
N PHE A 402 4.45 45.35 20.88
CA PHE A 402 4.27 45.92 22.20
C PHE A 402 4.94 47.27 22.32
N ASP A 403 4.39 48.09 23.20
CA ASP A 403 4.95 49.37 23.58
C ASP A 403 5.85 49.19 24.79
N TRP A 404 6.88 50.02 24.89
CA TRP A 404 7.79 50.03 26.01
C TRP A 404 8.12 51.45 26.45
N ARG A 405 8.49 51.56 27.72
CA ARG A 405 8.96 52.80 28.33
C ARG A 405 10.03 52.47 29.37
N ASP A 406 11.16 53.16 29.29
CA ASP A 406 12.29 53.08 30.22
C ASP A 406 12.42 54.44 30.89
N TYR A 407 12.19 54.48 32.19
CA TYR A 407 12.39 55.67 33.01
C TYR A 407 13.58 55.45 33.93
N HIS A 408 14.50 56.40 33.90
CA HIS A 408 15.56 56.50 34.89
C HIS A 408 15.18 57.56 35.91
N VAL A 409 15.00 57.15 37.17
CA VAL A 409 14.73 58.05 38.29
C VAL A 409 16.01 58.21 39.10
N TYR A 410 16.48 59.45 39.24
CA TYR A 410 17.52 59.81 40.21
C TYR A 410 16.86 60.54 41.39
N GLN A 411 17.53 60.61 42.55
CA GLN A 411 16.96 61.00 43.87
C GLN A 411 16.09 62.29 43.93
N GLU A 412 16.03 63.11 42.88
CA GLU A 412 15.23 64.34 42.78
C GLU A 412 14.32 64.45 41.53
N GLY A 413 14.18 63.40 40.69
CA GLY A 413 13.28 63.42 39.52
C GLY A 413 13.58 62.39 38.44
N ILE A 414 12.73 62.36 37.39
CA ILE A 414 12.94 61.55 36.19
C ILE A 414 14.05 62.20 35.35
N THR A 415 15.18 61.53 35.19
CA THR A 415 16.35 62.07 34.45
C THR A 415 16.36 61.69 32.97
N SER A 416 15.69 60.60 32.59
CA SER A 416 15.44 60.26 31.20
C SER A 416 14.19 59.40 31.07
N ASP A 417 13.36 59.73 30.09
CA ASP A 417 12.18 58.96 29.70
C ASP A 417 12.38 58.55 28.25
N ARG A 418 12.60 57.26 28.01
CA ARG A 418 12.68 56.71 26.66
C ARG A 418 11.47 55.83 26.44
N TYR A 419 10.80 55.98 25.31
CA TYR A 419 9.70 55.10 24.95
C TYR A 419 9.75 54.71 23.48
N GLY A 420 9.01 53.69 23.13
CA GLY A 420 8.85 53.28 21.75
C GLY A 420 7.95 52.07 21.64
N SER A 421 7.87 51.54 20.42
CA SER A 421 7.19 50.27 20.17
C SER A 421 8.16 49.34 19.45
N VAL A 422 8.03 48.05 19.72
CA VAL A 422 8.79 47.00 19.04
C VAL A 422 7.81 46.03 18.41
N THR A 423 8.02 45.75 17.13
CA THR A 423 7.39 44.64 16.44
C THR A 423 8.34 43.45 16.48
N VAL A 424 7.90 42.33 17.03
CA VAL A 424 8.66 41.07 17.03
C VAL A 424 8.02 40.11 16.04
N GLU A 425 8.82 39.65 15.10
CA GLU A 425 8.48 38.59 14.15
C GLU A 425 9.16 37.29 14.57
N ASN A 426 8.36 36.24 14.74
CA ASN A 426 8.83 34.90 15.07
C ASN A 426 8.54 34.02 13.87
N THR A 427 9.62 33.50 13.27
CA THR A 427 9.55 32.62 12.11
C THR A 427 10.18 31.28 12.42
N LEU A 428 9.45 30.22 12.11
CA LEU A 428 9.92 28.85 12.10
C LEU A 428 9.86 28.37 10.65
N ASN A 429 10.99 27.89 10.14
CA ASN A 429 11.04 27.19 8.87
C ASN A 429 12.03 26.04 9.03
N GLU A 430 11.52 24.90 9.47
CA GLU A 430 12.34 23.75 9.84
C GLU A 430 11.95 22.51 9.06
N ASP A 431 12.96 21.90 8.47
CA ASP A 431 12.84 20.57 7.88
C ASP A 431 13.07 19.53 8.99
N ALA A 432 12.11 18.61 9.15
CA ALA A 432 12.27 17.39 9.91
C ALA A 432 13.17 16.42 9.14
N TYR A 433 14.09 15.75 9.83
CA TYR A 433 14.85 14.67 9.22
C TYR A 433 13.95 13.46 8.92
N THR A 434 13.83 13.17 7.62
CA THR A 434 13.34 11.96 6.91
C THR A 434 12.30 11.09 7.62
N VAL A 435 11.12 11.00 6.99
CA VAL A 435 10.20 9.89 7.17
C VAL A 435 10.92 8.60 6.73
N LYS A 436 11.19 7.69 7.65
CA LYS A 436 11.89 6.42 7.35
C LYS A 436 11.13 5.23 7.89
N LEU A 437 11.37 4.09 7.29
CA LEU A 437 11.09 2.81 7.93
C LEU A 437 12.22 2.53 8.93
N LYS A 438 11.88 2.32 10.19
CA LYS A 438 12.84 1.90 11.24
C LYS A 438 13.18 0.42 11.08
N ASP A 439 12.17 -0.36 10.71
CA ASP A 439 12.21 -1.77 10.38
C ASP A 439 11.07 -2.03 9.36
N GLU A 440 10.89 -3.28 8.94
CA GLU A 440 9.88 -3.70 7.96
C GLU A 440 8.44 -3.30 8.39
N TYR A 441 8.20 -3.10 9.68
CA TYR A 441 6.86 -2.91 10.24
C TYR A 441 6.68 -1.57 10.95
N THR A 442 7.66 -0.69 10.92
CA THR A 442 7.63 0.53 11.71
C THR A 442 7.95 1.71 10.83
N LEU A 443 6.91 2.43 10.42
CA LEU A 443 7.09 3.80 9.98
C LEU A 443 7.56 4.66 11.17
N GLN A 444 8.60 5.44 10.98
CA GLN A 444 9.05 6.41 11.96
C GLN A 444 9.10 7.80 11.33
N VAL A 445 8.33 8.71 11.93
CA VAL A 445 8.38 10.15 11.64
C VAL A 445 8.46 10.89 12.94
N ASN A 446 9.61 11.52 13.17
CA ASN A 446 9.83 12.39 14.31
C ASN A 446 10.01 13.81 13.80
N PHE A 447 9.02 14.68 14.07
CA PHE A 447 9.18 16.11 13.86
C PHE A 447 9.11 16.83 15.21
N THR A 448 10.27 17.30 15.68
CA THR A 448 10.37 18.03 16.94
C THR A 448 10.74 19.48 16.69
N ILE A 449 9.87 20.40 17.10
CA ILE A 449 10.12 21.84 17.15
C ILE A 449 10.57 22.19 18.56
N ARG A 450 11.70 22.90 18.67
CA ARG A 450 12.27 23.40 19.93
C ARG A 450 12.49 24.91 19.87
N LYS A 451 12.60 25.56 21.03
CA LYS A 451 12.78 27.02 21.14
C LYS A 451 13.95 27.54 20.30
N GLU A 452 15.06 26.81 20.24
CA GLU A 452 16.27 27.20 19.49
C GLU A 452 16.12 27.21 17.96
N LYS A 453 15.01 26.69 17.43
CA LYS A 453 14.74 26.65 15.98
C LYS A 453 13.98 27.87 15.46
N TRP A 454 13.55 28.74 16.35
CA TRP A 454 12.83 29.95 15.99
C TRP A 454 13.81 31.06 15.63
N ASP A 455 13.64 31.66 14.46
CA ASP A 455 14.26 32.93 14.13
C ASP A 455 13.36 34.05 14.66
N VAL A 456 13.90 34.86 15.58
CA VAL A 456 13.20 35.92 16.28
C VAL A 456 13.85 37.24 15.91
N THR A 457 13.14 38.03 15.12
CA THR A 457 13.58 39.36 14.69
C THR A 457 12.75 40.42 15.39
N ALA A 458 13.41 41.30 16.14
CA ALA A 458 12.78 42.47 16.75
C ALA A 458 13.15 43.72 15.94
N THR A 459 12.14 44.43 15.45
CA THR A 459 12.29 45.70 14.73
C THR A 459 11.64 46.83 15.53
N PRO A 460 12.34 47.97 15.70
CA PRO A 460 11.75 49.14 16.34
C PRO A 460 10.80 49.81 15.34
N ASP A 461 9.66 50.26 15.83
CA ASP A 461 8.74 51.05 15.00
C ASP A 461 9.34 52.44 14.74
N ASP A 462 9.06 52.97 13.55
CA ASP A 462 9.52 54.31 13.21
C ASP A 462 8.86 55.36 14.13
N GLN A 463 9.64 56.38 14.47
CA GLN A 463 9.22 57.49 15.33
C GLN A 463 9.29 58.78 14.53
N ASP A 464 8.21 59.55 14.55
CA ASP A 464 8.23 60.89 13.95
C ASP A 464 9.14 61.84 14.74
N PHE A 465 9.44 62.99 14.13
CA PHE A 465 10.34 63.98 14.68
C PHE A 465 9.95 64.47 16.08
N TRP A 466 8.65 64.67 16.34
CA TRP A 466 8.17 65.17 17.63
C TRP A 466 8.27 64.11 18.71
N ASN A 467 7.99 62.85 18.37
CA ASN A 467 8.17 61.72 19.28
C ASN A 467 9.64 61.55 19.65
N LEU A 468 10.58 61.62 18.68
CA LEU A 468 12.02 61.55 18.96
C LEU A 468 12.50 62.62 19.95
N ILE A 469 12.03 63.86 19.81
CA ILE A 469 12.41 64.96 20.72
C ILE A 469 11.85 64.75 22.13
N ASN A 470 10.69 64.09 22.26
CA ASN A 470 10.02 63.86 23.54
C ASN A 470 10.44 62.56 24.24
N GLY A 471 11.48 61.87 23.76
CA GLY A 471 11.97 60.62 24.37
C GLY A 471 11.67 59.36 23.55
N GLY A 472 10.97 59.47 22.43
CA GLY A 472 10.78 58.40 21.46
C GLY A 472 12.10 57.83 20.96
N SER A 473 12.19 56.51 20.82
CA SER A 473 13.41 55.80 20.47
C SER A 473 13.19 54.90 19.26
N LYS A 474 14.14 54.94 18.31
CA LYS A 474 14.22 53.99 17.17
C LYS A 474 15.14 52.81 17.46
N GLU A 475 15.51 52.61 18.72
CA GLU A 475 16.34 51.49 19.15
C GLU A 475 15.47 50.41 19.81
N VAL A 476 15.78 49.14 19.55
CA VAL A 476 15.22 48.01 20.28
C VAL A 476 15.93 47.92 21.64
N PRO A 477 15.21 48.03 22.78
CA PRO A 477 15.86 47.99 24.08
C PRO A 477 16.58 46.66 24.33
N PRO A 478 17.78 46.63 24.95
CA PRO A 478 18.53 45.39 25.15
C PRO A 478 17.78 44.31 25.94
N TRP A 479 16.96 44.70 26.93
CA TRP A 479 16.17 43.79 27.77
C TRP A 479 15.09 43.04 26.99
N THR A 480 14.73 43.48 25.77
CA THR A 480 13.79 42.73 24.92
C THR A 480 14.30 41.34 24.55
N LYS A 481 15.63 41.12 24.61
CA LYS A 481 16.25 39.80 24.44
C LYS A 481 15.98 38.86 25.61
N ASP A 482 15.64 39.41 26.77
CA ASP A 482 15.37 38.66 28.00
C ASP A 482 13.87 38.37 28.17
N LEU A 483 13.01 38.80 27.24
CA LEU A 483 11.58 38.48 27.24
C LEU A 483 11.37 36.97 27.09
N ASN A 484 10.69 36.36 28.07
CA ASN A 484 10.39 34.93 28.04
C ASN A 484 9.09 34.66 27.26
N VAL A 485 9.10 35.05 25.99
CA VAL A 485 7.95 34.83 25.10
C VAL A 485 7.73 33.34 24.91
N PHE A 486 6.48 32.88 25.06
CA PHE A 486 6.11 31.51 24.74
C PHE A 486 6.38 31.22 23.26
N LEU A 487 7.41 30.41 23.01
CA LEU A 487 7.70 29.83 21.71
C LEU A 487 7.19 28.39 21.72
N PRO A 488 6.25 28.02 20.84
CA PRO A 488 5.70 26.68 20.80
C PRO A 488 6.77 25.61 20.60
N GLU A 489 6.68 24.59 21.44
CA GLU A 489 7.42 23.34 21.31
C GLU A 489 6.42 22.20 21.07
N MET A 490 6.75 21.32 20.15
CA MET A 490 5.91 20.17 19.83
C MET A 490 6.73 19.04 19.23
N SER A 491 6.26 17.82 19.42
CA SER A 491 6.90 16.63 18.86
C SER A 491 5.85 15.75 18.20
N ILE A 492 5.74 15.80 16.87
CA ILE A 492 4.88 14.87 16.14
C ILE A 492 5.63 13.55 16.00
N ASP A 493 5.08 12.52 16.63
CA ASP A 493 5.47 11.12 16.44
C ASP A 493 4.33 10.42 15.69
N MET A 494 4.53 10.04 14.43
CA MET A 494 3.50 9.36 13.65
C MET A 494 3.29 7.89 14.08
N GLY A 495 4.01 7.43 15.12
CA GLY A 495 3.88 6.10 15.72
C GLY A 495 4.38 4.98 14.80
N SER A 496 4.53 3.79 15.38
CA SER A 496 4.79 2.57 14.59
C SER A 496 3.52 2.16 13.85
N LEU A 497 3.55 2.30 12.53
CA LEU A 497 2.50 1.74 11.68
C LEU A 497 2.84 0.30 11.32
N ASN A 498 2.16 -0.67 11.93
CA ASN A 498 2.22 -2.06 11.49
C ASN A 498 1.42 -2.13 10.19
N PHE A 499 2.09 -1.85 9.07
CA PHE A 499 1.45 -1.60 7.77
C PHE A 499 0.39 -2.66 7.48
N PHE A 500 0.72 -3.92 7.68
CA PHE A 500 -0.19 -5.05 7.69
C PHE A 500 0.49 -6.10 8.56
N LEU A 501 -0.24 -6.90 9.35
CA LEU A 501 0.33 -8.17 9.81
C LEU A 501 0.53 -9.04 8.56
N THR A 502 1.63 -8.82 7.85
CA THR A 502 2.06 -9.45 6.59
C THR A 502 2.42 -10.91 6.83
N THR A 503 1.46 -11.70 7.30
CA THR A 503 1.41 -13.10 6.90
C THR A 503 0.95 -13.10 5.46
N ASN A 504 1.95 -13.01 4.58
CA ASN A 504 1.94 -13.49 3.21
C ASN A 504 0.57 -13.70 2.59
N LEU A 505 0.16 -12.70 1.82
CA LEU A 505 -1.04 -12.78 0.98
C LEU A 505 -1.06 -14.07 0.13
N LEU A 506 0.10 -14.66 -0.18
CA LEU A 506 0.25 -15.84 -1.04
C LEU A 506 0.67 -17.13 -0.33
N LEU A 507 1.18 -17.05 0.90
CA LEU A 507 1.77 -18.17 1.66
C LEU A 507 1.64 -17.91 3.17
N PRO A 508 0.42 -17.92 3.74
CA PRO A 508 0.10 -17.32 5.04
C PRO A 508 0.93 -17.83 6.25
N SER A 509 1.68 -18.91 6.09
CA SER A 509 2.58 -19.46 7.11
C SER A 509 4.04 -18.97 7.01
N ARG A 510 4.32 -17.98 6.15
CA ARG A 510 5.67 -17.46 5.91
C ARG A 510 5.70 -15.93 5.96
N GLU A 511 6.92 -15.41 5.91
CA GLU A 511 7.28 -14.02 5.68
C GLU A 511 8.06 -14.01 4.36
N VAL A 512 7.41 -13.57 3.28
CA VAL A 512 7.96 -13.54 1.90
C VAL A 512 8.00 -12.13 1.32
N ILE A 513 7.58 -11.13 2.10
CA ILE A 513 7.62 -9.73 1.70
C ILE A 513 8.86 -9.10 2.33
N ASP A 514 9.82 -8.70 1.50
CA ASP A 514 10.95 -7.86 1.90
C ASP A 514 10.65 -6.40 1.51
N ILE A 515 10.63 -5.50 2.48
CA ILE A 515 10.32 -4.09 2.27
C ILE A 515 11.61 -3.31 2.08
N ASP A 516 11.76 -2.64 0.94
CA ASP A 516 12.91 -1.78 0.66
C ASP A 516 12.90 -0.53 1.56
N THR A 517 13.52 -0.67 2.73
CA THR A 517 13.68 0.41 3.72
C THR A 517 14.67 1.49 3.27
N SER A 518 15.47 1.25 2.22
CA SER A 518 16.45 2.20 1.71
C SER A 518 15.80 3.39 1.02
N LEU A 519 14.63 3.18 0.40
CA LEU A 519 13.87 4.21 -0.29
C LEU A 519 13.05 5.09 0.67
N GLY A 520 12.64 4.56 1.82
CA GLY A 520 11.77 5.25 2.78
C GLY A 520 10.39 5.60 2.20
N VAL A 521 9.66 6.53 2.84
CA VAL A 521 8.36 6.98 2.31
C VAL A 521 8.54 8.01 1.23
N GLN A 522 7.73 7.89 0.18
CA GLN A 522 7.67 8.82 -0.93
C GLN A 522 6.30 9.51 -0.94
N VAL A 523 6.29 10.81 -1.25
CA VAL A 523 5.07 11.62 -1.33
C VAL A 523 5.08 12.33 -2.69
N PRO A 524 3.96 12.39 -3.44
CA PRO A 524 3.90 13.17 -4.67
C PRO A 524 4.36 14.62 -4.43
N VAL A 525 5.06 15.26 -5.37
CA VAL A 525 5.66 16.60 -5.19
C VAL A 525 4.94 17.65 -6.02
N LYS A 526 4.70 18.83 -5.44
CA LYS A 526 4.38 20.05 -6.19
C LYS A 526 5.70 20.73 -6.57
N LYS A 527 5.93 20.97 -7.87
CA LYS A 527 7.03 21.85 -8.31
C LYS A 527 6.65 23.30 -8.12
#